data_AF-A0A1C1CE36-F1
#
_entry.id   AF-A0A1C1CE36-F1
#
_cell.length_a   1.000
_cell.length_b   1.000
_cell.length_c   1.000
_cell.angle_alpha   90.00
_cell.angle_beta   90.00
_cell.angle_gamma   90.00
#
_symmetry.space_group_name_H-M   'P 1'
#
loop_
_entity.id
_entity.type
_entity.pdbx_description
1 polymer ?
#
loop_
_entity_poly.entity_id
_entity_poly.type
_entity_poly.pdbx_seq_one_letter_code
_entity_poly.pdbx_strand_id
1 'polypeptide(L)'
;MDSQTPSNDIGAMDKPIMGFCPGLWPVLERNRPILNIDLFWPIKAEDMNDTEVQNRDGDQKGHFPFRDLKPLVSFRNLHVLHLSGMMRSYQPIVWEACFVNPNLSRLTLEMALEPEINDDFKAQCKKIDSDWAYDGSRPCYTEPTECLGGAEGSGELHPRFGSGEYLDRTAMKQAQAAVVKEELPAANKRHLPIQTLTLSNFAVDAGPFFRWFDPERLKEVIFKGSCWDAGFYLPNEMRRVVTVRGPPPKPKPVVARIIESGELKVVTLSKGKVVKREDWDGGEPPP
;
A
#
# COMPACT_ATOMS: atom_id res chain seq x y z
N MET A 1 -40.63 1.47 12.69
CA MET A 1 -39.49 1.19 11.80
C MET A 1 -38.27 1.57 12.60
N ASP A 2 -37.56 0.58 13.12
CA ASP A 2 -36.29 0.83 13.80
C ASP A 2 -35.32 1.35 12.74
N SER A 3 -35.09 2.65 12.76
CA SER A 3 -33.98 3.28 12.07
C SER A 3 -32.72 2.77 12.73
N GLN A 4 -32.20 1.64 12.24
CA GLN A 4 -30.82 1.24 12.49
C GLN A 4 -29.96 2.39 11.97
N THR A 5 -29.51 3.26 12.87
CA THR A 5 -28.39 4.16 12.63
C THR A 5 -27.29 3.28 12.04
N PRO A 6 -26.81 3.52 10.81
CA PRO A 6 -25.78 2.68 10.23
C PRO A 6 -24.61 2.67 11.20
N SER A 7 -24.27 1.46 11.67
CA SER A 7 -23.29 1.27 12.73
C SER A 7 -21.99 1.98 12.37
N ASN A 8 -21.51 2.82 13.29
CA ASN A 8 -20.22 3.52 13.19
C ASN A 8 -19.02 2.57 13.00
N ASP A 9 -19.25 1.26 13.12
CA ASP A 9 -18.28 0.19 12.93
C ASP A 9 -17.90 -0.08 11.46
N ILE A 10 -18.74 0.25 10.47
CA ILE A 10 -18.46 -0.10 9.07
C ILE A 10 -17.21 0.64 8.58
N GLY A 11 -16.10 -0.04 8.28
CA GLY A 11 -14.84 0.58 7.88
C GLY A 11 -13.91 0.97 9.04
N ALA A 12 -14.15 0.42 10.24
CA ALA A 12 -13.15 0.41 11.32
C ALA A 12 -11.96 -0.52 10.97
N MET A 13 -10.89 -0.48 11.77
CA MET A 13 -9.69 -1.30 11.50
C MET A 13 -9.94 -2.80 11.60
N ASP A 14 -10.80 -3.24 12.52
CA ASP A 14 -11.23 -4.63 12.73
C ASP A 14 -12.36 -5.07 11.78
N LYS A 15 -13.01 -4.10 11.13
CA LYS A 15 -14.15 -4.32 10.22
C LYS A 15 -13.94 -3.54 8.91
N PRO A 16 -12.95 -3.92 8.07
CA PRO A 16 -12.76 -3.30 6.76
C PRO A 16 -14.02 -3.41 5.90
N ILE A 17 -14.27 -2.42 5.05
CA ILE A 17 -15.33 -2.53 4.04
C ILE A 17 -14.78 -3.34 2.87
N MET A 18 -15.02 -4.66 2.90
CA MET A 18 -14.66 -5.55 1.79
C MET A 18 -15.55 -5.26 0.57
N GLY A 19 -14.96 -5.14 -0.62
CA GLY A 19 -15.70 -4.87 -1.86
C GLY A 19 -16.44 -3.53 -1.83
N PHE A 20 -15.76 -2.47 -1.40
CA PHE A 20 -16.35 -1.14 -1.29
C PHE A 20 -16.88 -0.65 -2.64
N CYS A 21 -18.09 -0.09 -2.64
CA CYS A 21 -18.71 0.48 -3.84
C CYS A 21 -19.11 1.94 -3.66
N PRO A 22 -19.19 2.73 -4.75
CA PRO A 22 -19.51 4.16 -4.68
C PRO A 22 -20.81 4.49 -3.94
N GLY A 23 -21.79 3.58 -3.98
CA GLY A 23 -23.07 3.71 -3.27
C GLY A 23 -22.96 3.70 -1.74
N LEU A 24 -21.80 3.33 -1.17
CA LEU A 24 -21.58 3.35 0.28
C LEU A 24 -21.12 4.72 0.80
N TRP A 25 -20.68 5.64 -0.06
CA TRP A 25 -20.26 6.96 0.42
C TRP A 25 -21.30 7.70 1.26
N PRO A 26 -22.61 7.69 0.92
CA PRO A 26 -23.62 8.39 1.72
C PRO A 26 -23.80 7.83 3.14
N VAL A 27 -23.47 6.55 3.39
CA VAL A 27 -23.63 5.93 4.71
C VAL A 27 -22.43 6.13 5.64
N LEU A 28 -21.31 6.66 5.12
CA LEU A 28 -20.10 6.89 5.91
C LEU A 28 -20.11 8.28 6.57
N GLU A 29 -20.04 8.34 7.90
CA GLU A 29 -19.93 9.58 8.65
C GLU A 29 -18.67 10.38 8.27
N ARG A 30 -18.82 11.65 7.89
CA ARG A 30 -17.71 12.49 7.40
C ARG A 30 -16.73 12.96 8.48
N ASN A 31 -17.16 12.91 9.74
CA ASN A 31 -16.36 13.28 10.92
C ASN A 31 -15.69 12.07 11.58
N ARG A 32 -15.72 10.88 10.98
CA ARG A 32 -15.12 9.70 11.59
C ARG A 32 -13.59 9.77 11.65
N PRO A 33 -12.96 9.14 12.66
CA PRO A 33 -11.50 9.13 12.82
C PRO A 33 -10.79 8.06 12.02
N ILE A 34 -11.49 7.00 11.59
CA ILE A 34 -10.87 5.84 10.94
C ILE A 34 -11.67 5.53 9.68
N LEU A 35 -10.95 5.26 8.59
CA LEU A 35 -11.52 4.77 7.37
C LEU A 35 -10.63 3.68 6.78
N ASN A 36 -11.17 2.47 6.69
CA ASN A 36 -10.53 1.28 6.13
C ASN A 36 -11.38 0.72 4.99
N ILE A 37 -10.88 0.89 3.75
CA ILE A 37 -11.60 0.58 2.52
C ILE A 37 -10.74 -0.34 1.65
N ASP A 38 -11.34 -1.42 1.17
CA ASP A 38 -10.79 -2.25 0.09
C ASP A 38 -11.37 -1.79 -1.25
N LEU A 39 -10.50 -1.29 -2.13
CA LEU A 39 -10.81 -0.77 -3.46
C LEU A 39 -10.68 -1.84 -4.56
N PHE A 40 -10.50 -3.11 -4.21
CA PHE A 40 -10.49 -4.19 -5.19
C PHE A 40 -11.86 -4.28 -5.89
N TRP A 41 -11.86 -4.04 -7.20
CA TRP A 41 -13.08 -3.95 -7.99
C TRP A 41 -13.22 -5.17 -8.90
N PRO A 42 -14.18 -6.08 -8.63
CA PRO A 42 -14.33 -7.29 -9.42
C PRO A 42 -14.79 -6.96 -10.84
N ILE A 43 -14.16 -7.58 -11.84
CA ILE A 43 -14.69 -7.62 -13.21
C ILE A 43 -15.96 -8.45 -13.18
N LYS A 44 -17.09 -7.86 -13.57
CA LYS A 44 -18.34 -8.62 -13.62
C LYS A 44 -18.33 -9.56 -14.81
N ALA A 45 -18.99 -10.70 -14.69
CA ALA A 45 -19.07 -11.67 -15.78
C ALA A 45 -19.71 -11.09 -17.06
N GLU A 46 -20.64 -10.15 -16.91
CA GLU A 46 -21.24 -9.39 -18.02
C GLU A 46 -20.23 -8.54 -18.80
N ASP A 47 -19.21 -8.01 -18.11
CA ASP A 47 -18.18 -7.16 -18.71
C ASP A 47 -17.08 -7.96 -19.44
N MET A 48 -16.94 -9.26 -19.14
CA MET A 48 -15.93 -10.14 -19.76
C MET A 48 -16.17 -10.36 -21.26
N ASN A 49 -17.43 -10.27 -21.71
CA ASN A 49 -17.80 -10.42 -23.12
C ASN A 49 -17.72 -9.10 -23.89
N ASP A 50 -17.56 -7.98 -23.19
CA ASP A 50 -17.54 -6.66 -23.80
C ASP A 50 -16.10 -6.26 -24.15
N THR A 51 -15.87 -5.98 -25.43
CA THR A 51 -14.57 -5.62 -26.01
C THR A 51 -14.06 -4.24 -25.60
N GLU A 52 -14.90 -3.38 -25.01
CA GLU A 52 -14.44 -2.10 -24.50
C GLU A 52 -13.51 -2.32 -23.30
N VAL A 53 -12.30 -1.75 -23.34
CA VAL A 53 -11.33 -1.86 -22.22
C VAL A 53 -11.66 -0.87 -21.11
N GLN A 54 -12.44 0.17 -21.42
CA GLN A 54 -12.77 1.28 -20.52
C GLN A 54 -14.28 1.36 -20.27
N ASN A 55 -14.68 1.87 -19.12
CA ASN A 55 -16.06 2.24 -18.83
C ASN A 55 -16.40 3.61 -19.46
N ARG A 56 -17.65 4.06 -19.31
CA ARG A 56 -18.14 5.37 -19.80
C ARG A 56 -17.37 6.58 -19.27
N ASP A 57 -16.58 6.38 -18.22
CA ASP A 57 -15.83 7.42 -17.52
C ASP A 57 -14.35 7.45 -17.92
N GLY A 58 -13.95 6.56 -18.84
CA GLY A 58 -12.56 6.39 -19.28
C GLY A 58 -11.71 5.55 -18.32
N ASP A 59 -12.30 4.98 -17.27
CA ASP A 59 -11.59 4.10 -16.34
C ASP A 59 -11.50 2.68 -16.91
N GLN A 60 -10.37 2.00 -16.72
CA GLN A 60 -10.21 0.60 -17.14
C GLN A 60 -11.21 -0.32 -16.41
N LYS A 61 -11.74 -1.32 -17.12
CA LYS A 61 -12.58 -2.35 -16.50
C LYS A 61 -11.84 -3.08 -15.39
N GLY A 62 -12.55 -3.42 -14.31
CA GLY A 62 -11.96 -4.04 -13.11
C GLY A 62 -11.22 -3.07 -12.19
N HIS A 63 -11.34 -1.76 -12.43
CA HIS A 63 -10.78 -0.74 -11.55
C HIS A 63 -11.92 0.01 -10.88
N PHE A 64 -11.76 0.32 -9.59
CA PHE A 64 -12.67 1.23 -8.92
C PHE A 64 -12.63 2.60 -9.63
N PRO A 65 -13.77 3.24 -9.95
CA PRO A 65 -13.74 4.47 -10.75
C PRO A 65 -12.97 5.58 -10.05
N PHE A 66 -12.06 6.26 -10.77
CA PHE A 66 -11.15 7.23 -10.14
C PHE A 66 -11.92 8.37 -9.46
N ARG A 67 -12.90 8.93 -10.18
CA ARG A 67 -13.75 10.01 -9.67
C ARG A 67 -14.58 9.61 -8.46
N ASP A 68 -14.89 8.32 -8.33
CA ASP A 68 -15.73 7.83 -7.25
C ASP A 68 -14.95 7.74 -5.94
N LEU A 69 -13.63 7.91 -5.93
CA LEU A 69 -12.86 8.06 -4.68
C LEU A 69 -12.89 9.52 -4.18
N LYS A 70 -13.29 10.48 -5.00
CA LYS A 70 -13.27 11.92 -4.66
C LYS A 70 -14.01 12.27 -3.35
N PRO A 71 -15.10 11.60 -2.94
CA PRO A 71 -15.72 11.86 -1.64
C PRO A 71 -14.78 11.68 -0.44
N LEU A 72 -13.67 10.94 -0.57
CA LEU A 72 -12.62 10.87 0.45
C LEU A 72 -12.08 12.24 0.87
N VAL A 73 -11.98 13.18 -0.09
CA VAL A 73 -11.50 14.55 0.16
C VAL A 73 -12.53 15.37 0.96
N SER A 74 -13.76 14.90 1.17
CA SER A 74 -14.76 15.60 2.00
C SER A 74 -14.65 15.30 3.50
N PHE A 75 -13.80 14.34 3.90
CA PHE A 75 -13.56 14.04 5.31
C PHE A 75 -12.63 15.08 5.93
N ARG A 76 -12.84 15.40 7.21
CA ARG A 76 -12.05 16.44 7.95
C ARG A 76 -11.50 15.98 9.30
N ASN A 77 -11.81 14.76 9.73
CA ASN A 77 -11.41 14.24 11.03
C ASN A 77 -10.70 12.88 10.95
N LEU A 78 -10.21 12.46 9.77
CA LEU A 78 -9.47 11.21 9.66
C LEU A 78 -8.16 11.29 10.46
N HIS A 79 -7.92 10.25 11.25
CA HIS A 79 -6.69 9.97 11.99
C HIS A 79 -5.96 8.76 11.40
N VAL A 80 -6.74 7.80 10.89
CA VAL A 80 -6.24 6.60 10.20
C VAL A 80 -6.97 6.45 8.87
N LEU A 81 -6.21 6.31 7.79
CA LEU A 81 -6.71 5.97 6.47
C LEU A 81 -5.97 4.72 5.99
N HIS A 82 -6.73 3.68 5.66
CA HIS A 82 -6.23 2.46 5.06
C HIS A 82 -6.99 2.23 3.75
N LEU A 83 -6.27 2.26 2.63
CA LEU A 83 -6.75 1.88 1.31
C LEU A 83 -5.99 0.65 0.84
N SER A 84 -6.69 -0.46 0.66
CA SER A 84 -6.15 -1.70 0.12
C SER A 84 -6.79 -2.04 -1.23
N GLY A 85 -6.26 -3.07 -1.91
CA GLY A 85 -6.85 -3.58 -3.15
C GLY A 85 -6.77 -2.62 -4.34
N MET A 86 -5.90 -1.60 -4.28
CA MET A 86 -5.82 -0.58 -5.33
C MET A 86 -5.25 -1.21 -6.62
N MET A 87 -6.02 -1.17 -7.70
CA MET A 87 -5.63 -1.66 -9.04
C MET A 87 -5.03 -0.57 -9.95
N ARG A 88 -5.06 0.69 -9.51
CA ARG A 88 -4.50 1.87 -10.17
C ARG A 88 -4.11 2.92 -9.14
N SER A 89 -3.37 3.93 -9.57
CA SER A 89 -3.06 5.04 -8.68
C SER A 89 -4.28 5.89 -8.37
N TYR A 90 -4.42 6.18 -7.08
CA TYR A 90 -5.35 7.18 -6.54
C TYR A 90 -4.63 8.31 -5.82
N GLN A 91 -3.29 8.37 -5.95
CA GLN A 91 -2.45 9.32 -5.23
C GLN A 91 -2.93 10.77 -5.28
N PRO A 92 -3.36 11.34 -6.43
CA PRO A 92 -3.86 12.72 -6.46
C PRO A 92 -5.00 12.98 -5.46
N ILE A 93 -5.95 12.05 -5.34
CA ILE A 93 -7.10 12.16 -4.41
C ILE A 93 -6.66 11.85 -2.97
N VAL A 94 -5.83 10.83 -2.80
CA VAL A 94 -5.32 10.43 -1.47
C VAL A 94 -4.51 11.54 -0.82
N TRP A 95 -3.62 12.18 -1.57
CA TRP A 95 -2.79 13.26 -1.04
C TRP A 95 -3.62 14.50 -0.72
N GLU A 96 -4.63 14.85 -1.53
CA GLU A 96 -5.58 15.92 -1.19
C GLU A 96 -6.28 15.61 0.14
N ALA A 97 -6.78 14.39 0.31
CA ALA A 97 -7.41 13.94 1.55
C ALA A 97 -6.45 14.02 2.74
N CYS A 98 -5.17 13.71 2.55
CA CYS A 98 -4.16 13.84 3.61
C CYS A 98 -3.97 15.30 4.04
N PHE A 99 -3.87 16.24 3.10
CA PHE A 99 -3.67 17.65 3.46
C PHE A 99 -4.87 18.26 4.21
N VAL A 100 -6.11 17.89 3.84
CA VAL A 100 -7.33 18.41 4.50
C VAL A 100 -7.66 17.75 5.84
N ASN A 101 -6.92 16.70 6.25
CA ASN A 101 -7.11 16.02 7.54
C ASN A 101 -5.89 16.23 8.46
N PRO A 102 -5.83 17.32 9.26
CA PRO A 102 -4.67 17.69 10.08
C PRO A 102 -4.25 16.67 11.12
N ASN A 103 -5.17 15.79 11.52
CA ASN A 103 -4.93 14.75 12.51
C ASN A 103 -4.63 13.37 11.89
N LEU A 104 -4.57 13.26 10.55
CA LEU A 104 -4.28 12.00 9.86
C LEU A 104 -2.85 11.57 10.14
N SER A 105 -2.67 10.71 11.13
CA SER A 105 -1.35 10.27 11.61
C SER A 105 -0.91 8.96 10.96
N ARG A 106 -1.83 8.09 10.55
CA ARG A 106 -1.51 6.79 9.96
C ARG A 106 -2.13 6.66 8.59
N LEU A 107 -1.28 6.43 7.59
CA LEU A 107 -1.68 6.17 6.21
C LEU A 107 -1.15 4.81 5.77
N THR A 108 -2.05 3.97 5.27
CA THR A 108 -1.70 2.69 4.66
C THR A 108 -2.25 2.66 3.24
N LEU A 109 -1.36 2.44 2.27
CA LEU A 109 -1.67 2.30 0.86
C LEU A 109 -1.17 0.94 0.38
N GLU A 110 -2.09 0.08 -0.06
CA GLU A 110 -1.76 -1.27 -0.53
C GLU A 110 -2.27 -1.47 -1.96
N MET A 111 -1.35 -1.57 -2.92
CA MET A 111 -1.69 -1.96 -4.28
C MET A 111 -1.96 -3.45 -4.35
N ALA A 112 -2.95 -3.84 -5.16
CA ALA A 112 -3.25 -5.22 -5.44
C ALA A 112 -2.18 -5.88 -6.32
N LEU A 113 -1.56 -5.11 -7.22
CA LEU A 113 -0.51 -5.58 -8.14
C LEU A 113 0.87 -5.08 -7.72
N GLU A 114 1.89 -5.91 -7.95
CA GLU A 114 3.29 -5.54 -7.78
C GLU A 114 3.76 -4.65 -8.95
N PRO A 115 4.65 -3.67 -8.71
CA PRO A 115 5.26 -2.93 -9.79
C PRO A 115 6.30 -3.80 -10.51
N GLU A 116 6.38 -3.63 -11.83
CA GLU A 116 7.32 -4.29 -12.71
C GLU A 116 8.36 -3.26 -13.17
N ILE A 117 9.64 -3.54 -12.90
CA ILE A 117 10.75 -2.70 -13.33
C ILE A 117 11.34 -3.28 -14.61
N ASN A 118 11.56 -2.43 -15.61
CA ASN A 118 12.18 -2.82 -16.88
C ASN A 118 13.61 -3.32 -16.65
N ASP A 119 14.06 -4.30 -17.45
CA ASP A 119 15.36 -4.96 -17.29
C ASP A 119 16.54 -3.98 -17.29
N ASP A 120 16.48 -2.93 -18.10
CA ASP A 120 17.50 -1.88 -18.20
C ASP A 120 17.73 -1.11 -16.87
N PHE A 121 16.75 -1.13 -15.97
CA PHE A 121 16.77 -0.40 -14.70
C PHE A 121 16.81 -1.31 -13.46
N LYS A 122 16.62 -2.63 -13.63
CA LYS A 122 16.68 -3.60 -12.52
C LYS A 122 18.00 -3.57 -11.76
N ALA A 123 19.11 -3.22 -12.41
CA ALA A 123 20.41 -3.10 -11.75
C ALA A 123 20.52 -1.88 -10.82
N GLN A 124 19.71 -0.85 -11.04
CA GLN A 124 19.69 0.40 -10.27
C GLN A 124 18.66 0.36 -9.14
N CYS A 125 17.65 -0.50 -9.26
CA CYS A 125 16.61 -0.71 -8.27
C CYS A 125 16.90 -1.98 -7.45
N LYS A 126 16.43 -2.04 -6.22
CA LYS A 126 16.49 -3.23 -5.37
C LYS A 126 15.09 -3.60 -4.92
N LYS A 127 14.77 -4.88 -4.93
CA LYS A 127 13.52 -5.34 -4.30
C LYS A 127 13.64 -5.14 -2.79
N ILE A 128 12.60 -4.58 -2.17
CA ILE A 128 12.48 -4.46 -0.72
C ILE A 128 11.85 -5.75 -0.20
N ASP A 129 12.70 -6.74 0.06
CA ASP A 129 12.31 -8.05 0.60
C ASP A 129 13.00 -8.32 1.94
N SER A 130 12.99 -9.59 2.37
CA SER A 130 13.61 -10.06 3.61
C SER A 130 15.11 -9.80 3.71
N ASP A 131 15.81 -9.60 2.60
CA ASP A 131 17.25 -9.34 2.55
C ASP A 131 17.57 -7.85 2.40
N TRP A 132 16.55 -7.01 2.22
CA TRP A 132 16.70 -5.56 2.16
C TRP A 132 16.77 -4.94 3.56
N ALA A 133 17.67 -3.96 3.73
CA ALA A 133 17.77 -3.17 4.94
C ALA A 133 18.03 -1.70 4.60
N TYR A 134 17.34 -0.82 5.32
CA TYR A 134 17.56 0.62 5.22
C TYR A 134 18.91 1.03 5.84
N ASP A 135 19.76 1.71 5.06
CA ASP A 135 21.02 2.29 5.55
C ASP A 135 20.88 3.80 5.80
N GLY A 136 20.51 4.18 7.02
CA GLY A 136 20.48 5.57 7.48
C GLY A 136 21.84 6.13 7.91
N SER A 137 22.95 5.38 7.78
CA SER A 137 24.25 5.77 8.35
C SER A 137 24.95 6.88 7.56
N ARG A 138 24.81 6.86 6.23
CA ARG A 138 25.46 7.81 5.32
C ARG A 138 24.66 9.12 5.27
N PRO A 139 25.30 10.29 5.45
CA PRO A 139 24.63 11.56 5.23
C PRO A 139 24.30 11.73 3.75
N CYS A 140 23.18 12.39 3.45
CA CYS A 140 22.84 12.78 2.09
C CYS A 140 22.55 14.28 2.05
N TYR A 141 23.25 15.00 1.19
CA TYR A 141 23.20 16.47 1.15
C TYR A 141 22.35 17.01 0.01
N THR A 142 21.97 16.17 -0.95
CA THR A 142 21.31 16.58 -2.18
C THR A 142 19.95 15.90 -2.32
N GLU A 143 18.92 16.70 -2.55
CA GLU A 143 17.64 16.21 -3.08
C GLU A 143 17.90 15.50 -4.43
N PRO A 144 17.30 14.33 -4.69
CA PRO A 144 17.47 13.67 -5.96
C PRO A 144 16.89 14.52 -7.10
N THR A 145 17.65 14.64 -8.18
CA THR A 145 17.23 15.37 -9.39
C THR A 145 16.28 14.57 -10.26
N GLU A 146 16.41 13.25 -10.28
CA GLU A 146 15.63 12.37 -11.14
C GLU A 146 14.39 11.85 -10.40
N CYS A 147 13.25 11.89 -11.09
CA CYS A 147 12.03 11.20 -10.66
C CYS A 147 11.80 10.01 -11.58
N LEU A 148 11.48 8.87 -10.98
CA LEU A 148 11.04 7.69 -11.72
C LEU A 148 9.57 7.83 -12.18
N GLY A 149 8.82 8.70 -11.53
CA GLY A 149 7.49 9.12 -11.97
C GLY A 149 7.54 10.06 -13.18
N GLY A 150 6.43 10.11 -13.91
CA GLY A 150 6.22 11.12 -14.93
C GLY A 150 6.07 12.53 -14.35
N ALA A 151 6.22 13.56 -15.20
CA ALA A 151 5.96 14.95 -14.81
C ALA A 151 4.45 15.25 -14.58
N GLU A 152 3.59 14.29 -14.90
CA GLU A 152 2.14 14.41 -14.87
C GLU A 152 1.55 14.33 -13.45
N GLY A 153 2.27 13.74 -12.49
CA GLY A 153 1.74 13.53 -11.14
C GLY A 153 0.69 12.43 -11.05
N SER A 154 0.74 11.42 -11.93
CA SER A 154 -0.24 10.33 -11.97
C SER A 154 -0.12 9.36 -10.80
N GLY A 155 1.04 9.29 -10.12
CA GLY A 155 1.32 8.25 -9.14
C GLY A 155 1.88 6.95 -9.72
N GLU A 156 2.12 6.90 -11.03
CA GLU A 156 2.61 5.70 -11.73
C GLU A 156 4.06 5.87 -12.19
N LEU A 157 4.79 4.76 -12.27
CA LEU A 157 6.09 4.73 -12.91
C LEU A 157 5.98 5.23 -14.35
N HIS A 158 6.93 6.08 -14.76
CA HIS A 158 7.02 6.43 -16.17
C HIS A 158 7.36 5.14 -16.99
N PRO A 159 6.71 4.88 -18.14
CA PRO A 159 6.86 3.63 -18.91
C PRO A 159 8.31 3.24 -19.26
N ARG A 160 9.20 4.23 -19.30
CA ARG A 160 10.65 4.02 -19.44
C ARG A 160 11.24 3.14 -18.35
N PHE A 161 10.80 3.30 -17.10
CA PHE A 161 11.35 2.58 -15.94
C PHE A 161 10.58 1.29 -15.64
N GLY A 162 9.30 1.24 -16.00
CA GLY A 162 8.44 0.10 -15.71
C GLY A 162 6.97 0.47 -15.68
N SER A 163 6.19 -0.36 -15.00
CA SER A 163 4.76 -0.18 -14.77
C SER A 163 4.40 -0.44 -13.31
N GLY A 164 3.38 0.23 -12.81
CA GLY A 164 2.90 0.09 -11.43
C GLY A 164 3.08 1.37 -10.61
N GLU A 165 2.77 1.25 -9.33
CA GLU A 165 2.66 2.40 -8.43
C GLU A 165 4.04 2.93 -8.00
N TYR A 166 4.22 4.25 -8.11
CA TYR A 166 5.41 4.97 -7.70
C TYR A 166 5.05 6.07 -6.71
N LEU A 167 5.73 6.16 -5.57
CA LEU A 167 5.45 7.24 -4.60
C LEU A 167 5.79 8.62 -5.20
N ASP A 168 4.77 9.36 -5.63
CA ASP A 168 4.95 10.46 -6.57
C ASP A 168 4.96 11.85 -5.89
N ARG A 169 6.14 12.48 -5.88
CA ARG A 169 6.31 13.83 -5.34
C ARG A 169 5.53 14.89 -6.13
N THR A 170 5.26 14.67 -7.41
CA THR A 170 4.48 15.58 -8.26
C THR A 170 3.00 15.48 -7.94
N ALA A 171 2.47 14.27 -7.69
CA ALA A 171 1.11 14.07 -7.20
C ALA A 171 0.89 14.82 -5.87
N MET A 172 1.84 14.73 -4.93
CA MET A 172 1.80 15.48 -3.67
C MET A 172 1.82 17.00 -3.88
N LYS A 173 2.64 17.49 -4.81
CA LYS A 173 2.70 18.91 -5.17
C LYS A 173 1.37 19.43 -5.69
N GLN A 174 0.76 18.70 -6.62
CA GLN A 174 -0.51 19.08 -7.23
C GLN A 174 -1.65 19.03 -6.20
N ALA A 175 -1.68 18.00 -5.36
CA ALA A 175 -2.63 17.89 -4.27
C ALA A 175 -2.53 19.06 -3.29
N GLN A 176 -1.31 19.45 -2.89
CA GLN A 176 -1.11 20.65 -2.07
C GLN A 176 -1.68 21.89 -2.76
N ALA A 177 -1.35 22.10 -4.04
CA ALA A 177 -1.84 23.26 -4.81
C ALA A 177 -3.37 23.28 -4.93
N ALA A 178 -4.01 22.11 -5.02
CA ALA A 178 -5.47 21.99 -5.07
C ALA A 178 -6.13 22.43 -3.75
N VAL A 179 -5.55 22.06 -2.60
CA VAL A 179 -6.13 22.34 -1.28
C VAL A 179 -5.70 23.66 -0.67
N VAL A 180 -4.62 24.30 -1.14
CA VAL A 180 -4.15 25.61 -0.62
C VAL A 180 -5.19 26.71 -0.80
N LYS A 181 -6.14 26.53 -1.74
CA LYS A 181 -7.31 27.39 -1.89
C LYS A 181 -8.30 27.28 -0.73
N GLU A 182 -8.19 26.26 0.12
CA GLU A 182 -8.98 26.07 1.34
C GLU A 182 -8.31 26.71 2.56
N GLU A 183 -9.10 27.01 3.60
CA GLU A 183 -8.60 27.52 4.89
C GLU A 183 -7.97 26.41 5.73
N LEU A 184 -6.78 25.95 5.33
CA LEU A 184 -6.00 24.96 6.10
C LEU A 184 -5.14 25.61 7.20
N PRO A 185 -4.84 24.89 8.30
CA PRO A 185 -3.79 25.28 9.24
C PRO A 185 -2.45 25.47 8.52
N ALA A 186 -1.64 26.45 8.93
CA ALA A 186 -0.38 26.79 8.25
C ALA A 186 0.60 25.61 8.17
N ALA A 187 0.68 24.75 9.19
CA ALA A 187 1.52 23.55 9.18
C ALA A 187 1.10 22.57 8.06
N ASN A 188 -0.21 22.34 7.94
CA ASN A 188 -0.81 21.51 6.89
C ASN A 188 -0.66 22.10 5.49
N LYS A 189 -0.41 23.41 5.37
CA LYS A 189 -0.09 24.00 4.06
C LYS A 189 1.30 23.60 3.58
N ARG A 190 2.22 23.15 4.45
CA ARG A 190 3.61 22.88 4.09
C ARG A 190 3.91 21.39 4.00
N HIS A 191 3.49 20.61 5.00
CA HIS A 191 3.80 19.19 5.10
C HIS A 191 2.53 18.34 5.28
N LEU A 192 2.63 17.07 4.87
CA LEU A 192 1.64 16.04 5.14
C LEU A 192 1.61 15.72 6.66
N PRO A 193 0.43 15.50 7.25
CA PRO A 193 0.27 15.22 8.69
C PRO A 193 0.68 13.80 9.13
N ILE A 194 1.40 13.05 8.30
CA ILE A 194 1.63 11.61 8.51
C ILE A 194 2.74 11.37 9.55
N GLN A 195 2.47 10.48 10.50
CA GLN A 195 3.44 9.93 11.46
C GLN A 195 3.92 8.54 11.04
N THR A 196 3.00 7.69 10.57
CA THR A 196 3.31 6.33 10.06
C THR A 196 2.79 6.19 8.64
N LEU A 197 3.71 5.94 7.70
CA LEU A 197 3.40 5.63 6.32
C LEU A 197 3.64 4.14 6.07
N THR A 198 2.62 3.41 5.64
CA THR A 198 2.74 2.02 5.19
C THR A 198 2.46 1.95 3.70
N LEU A 199 3.40 1.39 2.95
CA LEU A 199 3.31 1.20 1.51
C LEU A 199 3.47 -0.29 1.20
N SER A 200 2.52 -0.84 0.45
CA SER A 200 2.60 -2.19 -0.09
C SER A 200 2.61 -2.16 -1.60
N ASN A 201 3.60 -2.79 -2.21
CA ASN A 201 3.76 -2.90 -3.68
C ASN A 201 3.97 -1.52 -4.37
N PHE A 202 4.91 -0.72 -3.86
CA PHE A 202 5.30 0.58 -4.43
C PHE A 202 6.76 0.56 -4.90
N ALA A 203 7.08 1.28 -5.97
CA ALA A 203 8.42 1.77 -6.23
C ALA A 203 8.65 3.11 -5.50
N VAL A 204 9.77 3.26 -4.81
CA VAL A 204 10.01 4.41 -3.92
C VAL A 204 11.43 4.94 -4.09
N ASP A 205 11.54 6.26 -4.26
CA ASP A 205 12.79 7.01 -4.19
C ASP A 205 12.75 8.01 -3.01
N ALA A 206 13.83 8.79 -2.85
CA ALA A 206 13.94 9.76 -1.77
C ALA A 206 13.13 11.05 -1.98
N GLY A 207 12.72 11.37 -3.21
CA GLY A 207 12.16 12.67 -3.59
C GLY A 207 10.99 13.14 -2.72
N PRO A 208 9.96 12.30 -2.46
CA PRO A 208 8.84 12.67 -1.62
C PRO A 208 9.24 13.14 -0.21
N PHE A 209 10.29 12.55 0.37
CA PHE A 209 10.69 12.75 1.78
C PHE A 209 11.45 14.05 2.02
N PHE A 210 12.02 14.68 0.98
CA PHE A 210 12.74 15.95 1.12
C PHE A 210 11.81 17.16 1.29
N ARG A 211 10.56 17.06 0.83
CA ARG A 211 9.66 18.21 0.72
C ARG A 211 8.33 18.04 1.40
N TRP A 212 7.76 16.84 1.38
CA TRP A 212 6.33 16.66 1.69
C TRP A 212 6.08 16.09 3.08
N PHE A 213 7.04 15.38 3.67
CA PHE A 213 6.91 14.82 5.01
C PHE A 213 7.58 15.75 6.02
N ASP A 214 6.90 15.96 7.14
CA ASP A 214 7.43 16.79 8.22
C ASP A 214 8.51 16.02 9.00
N PRO A 215 9.75 16.53 9.09
CA PRO A 215 10.83 15.87 9.82
C PRO A 215 10.54 15.66 11.32
N GLU A 216 9.72 16.53 11.92
CA GLU A 216 9.35 16.43 13.34
C GLU A 216 8.18 15.46 13.55
N ARG A 217 7.39 15.19 12.52
CA ARG A 217 6.17 14.38 12.63
C ARG A 217 6.34 12.96 12.13
N LEU A 218 6.99 12.73 10.99
CA LEU A 218 7.18 11.37 10.48
C LEU A 218 8.04 10.58 11.47
N LYS A 219 7.59 9.39 11.84
CA LYS A 219 8.28 8.48 12.77
C LYS A 219 8.56 7.12 12.16
N GLU A 220 7.72 6.68 11.22
CA GLU A 220 7.83 5.33 10.69
C GLU A 220 7.46 5.25 9.20
N VAL A 221 8.28 4.53 8.44
CA VAL A 221 7.99 4.11 7.06
C VAL A 221 8.05 2.58 7.02
N ILE A 222 6.96 1.94 6.63
CA ILE A 222 6.81 0.48 6.60
C ILE A 222 6.59 0.06 5.15
N PHE A 223 7.50 -0.74 4.63
CA PHE A 223 7.34 -1.42 3.36
C PHE A 223 6.82 -2.84 3.57
N LYS A 224 5.79 -3.19 2.82
CA LYS A 224 5.21 -4.54 2.78
C LYS A 224 5.08 -5.02 1.34
N GLY A 225 4.79 -6.30 1.17
CA GLY A 225 4.68 -6.91 -0.14
C GLY A 225 5.98 -6.79 -0.93
N SER A 226 5.87 -6.54 -2.23
CA SER A 226 6.98 -6.46 -3.17
C SER A 226 7.24 -5.01 -3.59
N CYS A 227 7.63 -4.17 -2.63
CA CYS A 227 8.11 -2.82 -2.95
C CYS A 227 9.48 -2.84 -3.64
N TRP A 228 9.82 -1.76 -4.33
CA TRP A 228 11.14 -1.52 -4.92
C TRP A 228 11.77 -0.27 -4.33
N ASP A 229 12.99 -0.42 -3.84
CA ASP A 229 13.90 0.66 -3.51
C ASP A 229 14.57 1.11 -4.82
N ALA A 230 14.20 2.30 -5.27
CA ALA A 230 14.68 2.87 -6.50
C ALA A 230 15.51 4.13 -6.22
N GLY A 231 16.32 4.06 -5.17
CA GLY A 231 17.07 5.19 -4.61
C GLY A 231 16.39 5.79 -3.39
N PHE A 232 15.70 4.96 -2.59
CA PHE A 232 15.08 5.40 -1.35
C PHE A 232 16.13 5.74 -0.30
N TYR A 233 16.06 6.96 0.20
CA TYR A 233 16.75 7.40 1.41
C TYR A 233 15.98 8.57 2.02
N LEU A 234 16.32 8.90 3.26
CA LEU A 234 15.69 10.00 3.99
C LEU A 234 16.65 11.19 4.10
N PRO A 235 16.13 12.43 4.19
CA PRO A 235 16.96 13.60 4.42
C PRO A 235 17.66 13.54 5.80
N ASN A 236 18.67 14.39 5.99
CA ASN A 236 19.56 14.31 7.16
C ASN A 236 18.84 14.45 8.50
N GLU A 237 17.78 15.23 8.53
CA GLU A 237 16.93 15.48 9.69
C GLU A 237 16.15 14.23 10.11
N MET A 238 15.94 13.29 9.19
CA MET A 238 15.04 12.15 9.35
C MET A 238 15.76 10.80 9.42
N ARG A 239 16.90 10.65 8.72
CA ARG A 239 17.59 9.36 8.51
C ARG A 239 17.98 8.55 9.76
N ARG A 240 18.07 9.20 10.93
CA ARG A 240 18.41 8.55 12.21
C ARG A 240 17.25 8.50 13.20
N VAL A 241 16.16 9.23 12.93
CA VAL A 241 15.03 9.38 13.87
C VAL A 241 13.76 8.72 13.36
N VAL A 242 13.64 8.54 12.03
CA VAL A 242 12.56 7.79 11.41
C VAL A 242 12.94 6.32 11.34
N THR A 243 12.08 5.45 11.87
CA THR A 243 12.23 4.01 11.76
C THR A 243 11.76 3.55 10.39
N VAL A 244 12.61 2.84 9.65
CA VAL A 244 12.24 2.24 8.36
C VAL A 244 12.24 0.73 8.50
N ARG A 245 11.14 0.08 8.10
CA ARG A 245 10.97 -1.38 8.18
C ARG A 245 10.65 -1.96 6.81
N GLY A 246 11.37 -3.01 6.42
CA GLY A 246 11.00 -3.90 5.32
C GLY A 246 10.23 -5.13 5.82
N PRO A 247 9.91 -6.07 4.91
CA PRO A 247 9.38 -7.38 5.27
C PRO A 247 10.28 -8.07 6.31
N PRO A 248 9.71 -8.84 7.26
CA PRO A 248 10.52 -9.57 8.21
C PRO A 248 11.48 -10.53 7.47
N PRO A 249 12.67 -10.79 8.03
CA PRO A 249 13.55 -11.80 7.48
C PRO A 249 12.85 -13.16 7.49
N LYS A 250 13.03 -13.95 6.42
CA LYS A 250 12.51 -15.33 6.39
C LYS A 250 13.02 -16.05 7.64
N PRO A 251 12.17 -16.80 8.37
CA PRO A 251 12.66 -17.60 9.48
C PRO A 251 13.78 -18.49 8.95
N LYS A 252 14.94 -18.47 9.63
CA LYS A 252 16.00 -19.43 9.32
C LYS A 252 15.35 -20.82 9.39
N PRO A 253 15.51 -21.69 8.38
CA PRO A 253 14.99 -23.04 8.48
C PRO A 253 15.52 -23.59 9.81
N VAL A 254 14.61 -23.89 10.73
CA VAL A 254 14.97 -24.69 11.89
C VAL A 254 15.45 -25.97 11.25
N VAL A 255 16.73 -26.29 11.43
CA VAL A 255 17.24 -27.59 11.01
C VAL A 255 16.41 -28.60 11.79
N ALA A 256 15.35 -29.11 11.16
CA ALA A 256 14.65 -30.26 11.69
C ALA A 256 15.74 -31.33 11.86
N ARG A 257 15.79 -31.96 13.04
CA ARG A 257 16.74 -33.04 13.27
C ARG A 257 16.71 -33.97 12.06
N ILE A 258 17.88 -34.32 11.54
CA ILE A 258 17.95 -35.36 10.51
C ILE A 258 17.38 -36.61 11.17
N ILE A 259 16.27 -37.09 10.64
CA ILE A 259 15.61 -38.30 11.12
C ILE A 259 16.27 -39.48 10.40
N GLU A 260 16.74 -40.47 11.14
CA GLU A 260 17.28 -41.71 10.56
C GLU A 260 16.18 -42.51 9.84
N SER A 261 16.54 -43.22 8.79
CA SER A 261 15.64 -44.12 8.06
C SER A 261 14.99 -45.12 9.03
N GLY A 262 13.65 -45.15 9.08
CA GLY A 262 12.85 -46.02 9.97
C GLY A 262 12.17 -45.33 11.15
N GLU A 263 12.48 -44.07 11.45
CA GLU A 263 11.74 -43.29 12.46
C GLU A 263 10.44 -42.68 11.92
N LEU A 264 10.33 -42.50 10.60
CA LEU A 264 9.16 -41.94 9.95
C LEU A 264 8.07 -42.99 9.81
N LYS A 265 6.84 -42.63 10.20
CA LYS A 265 5.66 -43.49 10.05
C LYS A 265 4.60 -42.78 9.23
N VAL A 266 4.13 -43.44 8.17
CA VAL A 266 2.93 -43.04 7.46
C VAL A 266 1.72 -43.47 8.29
N VAL A 267 0.86 -42.51 8.63
CA VAL A 267 -0.41 -42.75 9.31
C VAL A 267 -1.56 -42.50 8.34
N THR A 268 -2.36 -43.52 8.06
CA THR A 268 -3.63 -43.33 7.35
C THR A 268 -4.72 -43.02 8.37
N LEU A 269 -5.45 -41.91 8.16
CA LEU A 269 -6.56 -41.49 9.00
C LEU A 269 -7.90 -41.81 8.33
N SER A 270 -8.86 -42.34 9.08
CA SER A 270 -10.27 -42.42 8.68
C SER A 270 -11.16 -41.92 9.81
N LYS A 271 -12.03 -40.95 9.50
CA LYS A 271 -12.89 -40.25 10.48
C LYS A 271 -12.13 -39.76 11.72
N GLY A 272 -10.93 -39.21 11.51
CA GLY A 272 -10.07 -38.66 12.56
C GLY A 272 -9.36 -39.69 13.45
N LYS A 273 -9.52 -40.99 13.19
CA LYS A 273 -8.79 -42.06 13.89
C LYS A 273 -7.74 -42.68 12.99
N VAL A 274 -6.59 -43.02 13.57
CA VAL A 274 -5.55 -43.79 12.87
C VAL A 274 -6.08 -45.17 12.56
N VAL A 275 -6.13 -45.53 11.28
CA VAL A 275 -6.53 -46.86 10.81
C VAL A 275 -5.33 -47.69 10.35
N LYS A 276 -4.21 -47.05 10.01
CA LYS A 276 -2.99 -47.73 9.56
C LYS A 276 -1.75 -46.97 10.00
N ARG A 277 -0.70 -47.71 10.38
CA ARG A 277 0.65 -47.20 10.64
C ARG A 277 1.63 -48.05 9.87
N GLU A 278 2.43 -47.43 9.01
CA GLU A 278 3.49 -48.08 8.26
C GLU A 278 4.77 -47.31 8.46
N ASP A 279 5.90 -48.00 8.57
CA ASP A 279 7.19 -47.34 8.54
C ASP A 279 7.39 -46.78 7.11
N TRP A 280 7.82 -45.53 7.02
CA TRP A 280 8.10 -44.90 5.74
C TRP A 280 9.48 -45.35 5.27
N ASP A 281 9.51 -46.13 4.19
CA ASP A 281 10.73 -46.71 3.61
C ASP A 281 11.46 -45.75 2.64
N GLY A 282 11.12 -44.46 2.67
CA GLY A 282 11.70 -43.44 1.81
C GLY A 282 11.15 -43.44 0.38
N GLY A 283 10.10 -44.21 0.09
CA GLY A 283 9.39 -44.16 -1.17
C GLY A 283 8.63 -42.85 -1.39
N GLU A 284 8.40 -42.50 -2.65
CA GLU A 284 7.57 -41.38 -3.07
C GLU A 284 6.15 -41.56 -2.46
N PRO A 285 5.58 -40.53 -1.80
CA PRO A 285 4.29 -40.69 -1.15
C PRO A 285 3.23 -41.10 -2.19
N PRO A 286 2.41 -42.13 -1.92
CA PRO A 286 1.31 -42.48 -2.81
C PRO A 286 0.34 -41.29 -2.91
N PRO A 287 -0.33 -41.12 -4.07
CA PRO A 287 -1.15 -39.96 -4.39
C PRO A 287 -2.32 -39.72 -3.42
#